data_AF-A0A0N9XGI6-F1
#
_entry.id   AF-A0A0N9XGI6-F1
#
_cell.length_a   1.000
_cell.length_b   1.000
_cell.length_c   1.000
_cell.angle_alpha   90.00
_cell.angle_beta   90.00
_cell.angle_gamma   90.00
#
_symmetry.space_group_name_H-M   'P 1'
#
loop_
_entity.id
_entity.type
_entity.pdbx_description
1 polymer ?
#
loop_
_entity_poly.entity_id
_entity_poly.type
_entity_poly.pdbx_seq_one_letter_code
_entity_poly.pdbx_strand_id
1 'polypeptide(L)'
;MPYLTDMYHEQNRNSARVAEEPTAPSDSAGGFDPDALSRRLNAAVLGQRAAVDAVVRAVSIAHIGVADPGRPLSSVLLVGPTGVGKTELVRQVAAALRTGPDDMCRIDMSALAQEHYAASLSGAPPGYAGSKESFTLFDKAKIEGGPYQPGIVLFDEVEKADATVLRALLHVLDTGELRLANGQQKISFRNSYIFLTSNIGSSEAAALQRSKRKRWRRLGFRPAVTTSDLVREAVESFFDPEFFNRIDETVVFDAFDDDTAERVTRKEVLDLVGRLKRRGVELHVDDDVIEFVRRSGFDPVYGARGLRRAIRTELAEPVARTVLTNRSSPRPVALKAHLVEGKLVLTVS
;
A
#
# COMPACT_ATOMS: atom_id res chain seq x y z
N MET A 1 67.28 10.34 -11.82
CA MET A 1 67.29 10.62 -10.36
C MET A 1 66.48 11.89 -10.11
N PRO A 2 65.14 11.80 -9.99
CA PRO A 2 64.32 12.91 -9.49
C PRO A 2 64.45 13.02 -7.96
N TYR A 3 64.31 14.24 -7.45
CA TYR A 3 64.63 14.66 -6.10
C TYR A 3 63.60 14.21 -5.05
N LEU A 4 64.09 14.02 -3.82
CA LEU A 4 63.40 13.52 -2.61
C LEU A 4 62.15 14.31 -2.14
N THR A 5 61.74 15.36 -2.85
CA THR A 5 60.64 16.25 -2.44
C THR A 5 59.27 15.81 -2.97
N ASP A 6 59.22 15.01 -4.04
CA ASP A 6 57.95 14.52 -4.61
C ASP A 6 57.40 13.28 -3.87
N MET A 7 58.17 12.68 -2.96
CA MET A 7 57.73 11.53 -2.15
C MET A 7 57.04 11.94 -0.83
N TYR A 8 57.05 13.25 -0.48
CA TYR A 8 56.44 13.77 0.75
C TYR A 8 54.99 14.27 0.58
N HIS A 9 54.45 14.30 -0.65
CA HIS A 9 53.06 14.67 -0.91
C HIS A 9 52.11 13.47 -1.12
N GLU A 10 52.62 12.24 -1.20
CA GLU A 10 51.79 11.02 -1.24
C GLU A 10 51.62 10.32 0.11
N GLN A 11 52.47 10.58 1.10
CA GLN A 11 52.34 9.97 2.45
C GLN A 11 51.43 10.73 3.43
N ASN A 12 50.97 11.94 3.09
CA ASN A 12 50.04 12.71 3.91
C ASN A 12 48.55 12.56 3.50
N ARG A 13 48.21 11.64 2.58
CA ARG A 13 46.80 11.25 2.33
C ARG A 13 46.29 10.10 3.21
N ASN A 14 47.17 9.38 3.90
CA ASN A 14 46.79 8.21 4.72
C ASN A 14 46.84 8.43 6.24
N SER A 15 47.09 9.66 6.71
CA SER A 15 47.34 9.93 8.14
C SER A 15 46.70 11.23 8.63
N ALA A 16 45.51 11.58 8.13
CA ALA A 16 44.72 12.68 8.66
C ALA A 16 43.39 12.15 9.18
N ARG A 17 43.40 11.78 10.47
CA ARG A 17 42.31 11.91 11.44
C ARG A 17 40.92 11.55 10.88
N VAL A 18 40.53 10.30 11.10
CA VAL A 18 39.12 10.00 11.37
C VAL A 18 38.75 10.86 12.57
N ALA A 19 38.18 12.04 12.32
CA ALA A 19 37.46 12.77 13.34
C ALA A 19 36.32 11.85 13.74
N GLU A 20 36.33 11.40 14.98
CA GLU A 20 35.17 10.77 15.60
C GLU A 20 33.99 11.71 15.41
N GLU A 21 33.13 11.40 14.44
CA GLU A 21 31.77 11.91 14.43
C GLU A 21 31.16 11.54 15.78
N PRO A 22 30.45 12.46 16.44
CA PRO A 22 29.83 12.15 17.72
C PRO A 22 28.84 11.01 17.49
N THR A 23 29.21 9.81 17.92
CA THR A 23 28.30 8.69 18.05
C THR A 23 27.18 9.15 18.95
N ALA A 24 26.05 9.49 18.34
CA ALA A 24 24.82 9.74 19.06
C ALA A 24 24.54 8.50 19.94
N PRO A 25 24.11 8.69 21.19
CA PRO A 25 23.88 7.57 22.10
C PRO A 25 22.86 6.63 21.48
N SER A 26 23.27 5.37 21.32
CA SER A 26 22.42 4.24 20.96
C SER A 26 21.49 3.93 22.15
N ASP A 27 20.47 4.77 22.32
CA ASP A 27 19.38 4.53 23.25
C ASP A 27 18.05 4.53 22.47
N SER A 28 17.77 3.41 21.80
CA SER A 28 16.41 2.99 21.50
C SER A 28 16.16 1.64 22.18
N ALA A 29 15.82 1.69 23.46
CA ALA A 29 15.27 0.57 24.23
C ALA A 29 13.85 0.21 23.72
N GLY A 30 13.79 -0.26 22.49
CA GLY A 30 12.60 -0.65 21.73
C GLY A 30 13.02 -0.99 20.30
N GLY A 31 13.88 -2.01 20.14
CA GLY A 31 14.36 -2.44 18.82
C GLY A 31 13.19 -2.82 17.90
N PHE A 32 13.33 -2.58 16.60
CA PHE A 32 12.38 -3.07 15.61
C PHE A 32 12.27 -4.59 15.70
N ASP A 33 11.04 -5.08 15.89
CA ASP A 33 10.72 -6.51 15.92
C ASP A 33 10.00 -6.91 14.61
N PRO A 34 10.71 -7.57 13.66
CA PRO A 34 10.13 -8.02 12.41
C PRO A 34 8.96 -9.00 12.59
N ASP A 35 8.99 -9.82 13.64
CA ASP A 35 7.95 -10.80 13.91
C ASP A 35 6.69 -10.13 14.45
N ALA A 36 6.83 -9.10 15.28
CA ALA A 36 5.70 -8.25 15.69
C ALA A 36 5.07 -7.53 14.51
N LEU A 37 5.88 -6.96 13.60
CA LEU A 37 5.38 -6.36 12.37
C LEU A 37 4.63 -7.39 11.52
N SER A 38 5.23 -8.56 11.28
CA SER A 38 4.62 -9.64 10.50
C SER A 38 3.27 -10.09 11.07
N ARG A 39 3.19 -10.33 12.39
CA ARG A 39 1.92 -10.70 13.05
C ARG A 39 0.85 -9.62 12.87
N ARG A 40 1.22 -8.35 13.06
CA ARG A 40 0.30 -7.22 12.92
C ARG A 40 -0.22 -7.09 11.48
N LEU A 41 0.67 -7.17 10.49
CA LEU A 41 0.29 -7.07 9.09
C LEU A 41 -0.58 -8.26 8.65
N ASN A 42 -0.24 -9.50 9.03
CA ASN A 42 -1.02 -10.70 8.71
C ASN A 42 -2.42 -10.71 9.37
N ALA A 43 -2.58 -10.08 10.54
CA ALA A 43 -3.88 -9.94 11.19
C ALA A 43 -4.82 -8.98 10.43
N ALA A 44 -4.24 -7.99 9.75
CA ALA A 44 -5.00 -6.96 9.03
C ALA A 44 -5.20 -7.28 7.54
N VAL A 45 -4.19 -7.85 6.88
CA VAL A 45 -4.17 -8.15 5.44
C VAL A 45 -4.26 -9.66 5.23
N LEU A 46 -5.47 -10.13 4.97
CA LEU A 46 -5.78 -11.55 4.91
C LEU A 46 -5.49 -12.15 3.54
N GLY A 47 -4.93 -13.37 3.53
CA GLY A 47 -4.66 -14.13 2.29
C GLY A 47 -3.45 -13.66 1.48
N GLN A 48 -2.66 -12.71 1.99
CA GLN A 48 -1.55 -12.08 1.25
C GLN A 48 -0.20 -12.29 1.95
N ARG A 49 0.08 -13.51 2.41
CA ARG A 49 1.27 -13.81 3.21
C ARG A 49 2.57 -13.46 2.50
N ALA A 50 2.69 -13.79 1.21
CA ALA A 50 3.88 -13.45 0.42
C ALA A 50 4.13 -11.93 0.35
N ALA A 51 3.08 -11.13 0.28
CA ALA A 51 3.16 -9.67 0.29
C ALA A 51 3.57 -9.11 1.65
N VAL A 52 3.03 -9.67 2.73
CA VAL A 52 3.44 -9.30 4.09
C VAL A 52 4.91 -9.66 4.32
N ASP A 53 5.33 -10.87 3.96
CA ASP A 53 6.71 -11.33 4.15
C ASP A 53 7.70 -10.47 3.36
N ALA A 54 7.34 -10.05 2.14
CA ALA A 54 8.11 -9.10 1.33
C ALA A 54 8.29 -7.75 2.03
N VAL A 55 7.20 -7.12 2.42
CA VAL A 55 7.26 -5.83 3.11
C VAL A 55 8.03 -5.92 4.43
N VAL A 56 7.88 -7.00 5.19
CA VAL A 56 8.64 -7.20 6.43
C VAL A 56 10.14 -7.30 6.13
N ARG A 57 10.55 -8.03 5.07
CA ARG A 57 11.96 -8.08 4.65
C ARG A 57 12.47 -6.71 4.23
N ALA A 58 11.76 -6.00 3.36
CA ALA A 58 12.12 -4.66 2.90
C ALA A 58 12.32 -3.68 4.06
N VAL A 59 11.38 -3.66 5.02
CA VAL A 59 11.49 -2.81 6.23
C VAL A 59 12.66 -3.25 7.10
N SER A 60 12.90 -4.55 7.27
CA SER A 60 14.01 -5.07 8.08
C SER A 60 15.37 -4.69 7.50
N ILE A 61 15.55 -4.82 6.17
CA ILE A 61 16.78 -4.44 5.47
C ILE A 61 17.05 -2.93 5.60
N ALA A 62 16.02 -2.12 5.41
CA ALA A 62 16.12 -0.67 5.60
C ALA A 62 16.47 -0.30 7.05
N HIS A 63 15.89 -1.00 8.03
CA HIS A 63 16.08 -0.69 9.45
C HIS A 63 17.52 -0.92 9.93
N ILE A 64 18.23 -1.90 9.37
CA ILE A 64 19.65 -2.14 9.70
C ILE A 64 20.61 -1.18 8.98
N GLY A 65 20.10 -0.29 8.12
CA GLY A 65 20.89 0.79 7.50
C GLY A 65 21.89 0.35 6.44
N VAL A 66 21.67 -0.82 5.81
CA VAL A 66 22.57 -1.33 4.73
C VAL A 66 22.22 -0.80 3.35
N ALA A 67 21.11 -0.07 3.22
CA ALA A 67 20.68 0.54 1.96
C ALA A 67 21.55 1.74 1.58
N ASP A 68 21.60 2.06 0.29
CA ASP A 68 22.29 3.24 -0.24
C ASP A 68 21.65 4.53 0.34
N PRO A 69 22.40 5.38 1.07
CA PRO A 69 21.86 6.61 1.65
C PRO A 69 21.44 7.65 0.62
N GLY A 70 21.87 7.50 -0.65
CA GLY A 70 21.44 8.31 -1.77
C GLY A 70 20.04 7.96 -2.27
N ARG A 71 19.48 6.80 -1.92
CA ARG A 71 18.21 6.28 -2.43
C ARG A 71 17.13 6.27 -1.33
N PRO A 72 15.85 6.07 -1.69
CA PRO A 72 14.82 5.78 -0.71
C PRO A 72 15.16 4.55 0.14
N LEU A 73 14.61 4.48 1.36
CA LEU A 73 14.87 3.38 2.31
C LEU A 73 14.53 2.02 1.70
N SER A 74 13.42 1.96 0.96
CA SER A 74 13.08 0.83 0.09
C SER A 74 11.97 1.25 -0.89
N SER A 75 11.97 0.66 -2.08
CA SER A 75 10.90 0.76 -3.07
C SER A 75 10.22 -0.61 -3.31
N VAL A 76 8.90 -0.66 -3.12
CA VAL A 76 8.11 -1.90 -3.26
C VAL A 76 6.98 -1.70 -4.26
N LEU A 77 6.93 -2.53 -5.31
CA LEU A 77 5.84 -2.58 -6.27
C LEU A 77 4.84 -3.67 -5.89
N LEU A 78 3.62 -3.27 -5.57
CA LEU A 78 2.50 -4.13 -5.23
C LEU A 78 1.61 -4.30 -6.46
N VAL A 79 1.56 -5.50 -7.03
CA VAL A 79 0.81 -5.79 -8.26
C VAL A 79 -0.32 -6.76 -7.96
N GLY A 80 -1.51 -6.57 -8.54
CA GLY A 80 -2.59 -7.56 -8.44
C GLY A 80 -3.97 -6.96 -8.68
N PRO A 81 -5.06 -7.73 -8.48
CA PRO A 81 -6.40 -7.25 -8.78
C PRO A 81 -6.84 -6.08 -7.88
N THR A 82 -7.94 -5.43 -8.26
CA THR A 82 -8.55 -4.39 -7.42
C THR A 82 -9.13 -5.00 -6.15
N GLY A 83 -8.94 -4.34 -5.01
CA GLY A 83 -9.60 -4.72 -3.76
C GLY A 83 -9.01 -5.92 -3.01
N VAL A 84 -7.82 -6.39 -3.39
CA VAL A 84 -7.12 -7.51 -2.72
C VAL A 84 -6.25 -7.11 -1.52
N GLY A 85 -6.14 -5.81 -1.23
CA GLY A 85 -5.46 -5.30 -0.03
C GLY A 85 -4.13 -4.59 -0.26
N LYS A 86 -3.74 -4.26 -1.50
CA LYS A 86 -2.51 -3.51 -1.81
C LYS A 86 -2.36 -2.22 -0.98
N THR A 87 -3.34 -1.32 -1.10
CA THR A 87 -3.37 -0.06 -0.34
C THR A 87 -3.53 -0.30 1.16
N GLU A 88 -4.28 -1.34 1.56
CA GLU A 88 -4.46 -1.67 2.97
C GLU A 88 -3.14 -2.10 3.62
N LEU A 89 -2.30 -2.87 2.92
CA LEU A 89 -0.97 -3.24 3.41
C LEU A 89 -0.13 -2.00 3.72
N VAL A 90 -0.12 -1.01 2.82
CA VAL A 90 0.61 0.24 3.03
C VAL A 90 0.05 1.04 4.21
N ARG A 91 -1.28 1.10 4.37
CA ARG A 91 -1.91 1.71 5.55
C ARG A 91 -1.48 1.03 6.85
N GLN A 92 -1.35 -0.30 6.84
CA GLN A 92 -0.93 -1.03 8.04
C GLN A 92 0.56 -0.86 8.34
N VAL A 93 1.40 -0.69 7.32
CA VAL A 93 2.80 -0.25 7.49
C VAL A 93 2.85 1.14 8.10
N ALA A 94 2.08 2.11 7.58
CA ALA A 94 2.01 3.45 8.15
C ALA A 94 1.55 3.42 9.61
N ALA A 95 0.54 2.61 9.94
CA ALA A 95 0.10 2.45 11.32
C ALA A 95 1.16 1.81 12.23
N ALA A 96 2.09 1.03 11.67
CA ALA A 96 3.16 0.37 12.42
C ALA A 96 4.40 1.25 12.62
N LEU A 97 4.75 2.07 11.62
CA LEU A 97 5.99 2.86 11.61
C LEU A 97 5.75 4.35 11.88
N ARG A 98 4.50 4.81 11.84
CA ARG A 98 4.10 6.22 12.03
C ARG A 98 2.92 6.34 13.00
N THR A 99 2.25 7.49 13.02
CA THR A 99 1.20 7.80 14.01
C THR A 99 -0.13 7.08 13.73
N GLY A 100 -0.35 6.59 12.51
CA GLY A 100 -1.59 5.92 12.16
C GLY A 100 -1.68 5.50 10.68
N PRO A 101 -2.77 4.82 10.29
CA PRO A 101 -2.94 4.27 8.94
C PRO A 101 -3.14 5.32 7.84
N ASP A 102 -3.45 6.56 8.22
CA ASP A 102 -3.63 7.70 7.32
C ASP A 102 -2.41 8.63 7.29
N ASP A 103 -1.39 8.35 8.12
CA ASP A 103 -0.15 9.10 8.19
C ASP A 103 0.81 8.65 7.08
N MET A 104 0.41 8.89 5.84
CA MET A 104 1.19 8.62 4.62
C MET A 104 0.89 9.68 3.55
N CYS A 105 1.84 9.89 2.64
CA CYS A 105 1.61 10.67 1.43
C CYS A 105 1.09 9.75 0.33
N ARG A 106 -0.21 9.84 0.03
CA ARG A 106 -0.84 9.07 -1.06
C ARG A 106 -1.03 9.96 -2.27
N ILE A 107 -0.50 9.52 -3.41
CA ILE A 107 -0.57 10.19 -4.70
C ILE A 107 -1.34 9.28 -5.64
N ASP A 108 -2.48 9.77 -6.12
CA ASP A 108 -3.29 9.08 -7.13
C ASP A 108 -2.71 9.38 -8.51
N MET A 109 -2.13 8.35 -9.14
CA MET A 109 -1.45 8.50 -10.42
C MET A 109 -2.43 8.66 -11.58
N SER A 110 -3.71 8.31 -11.40
CA SER A 110 -4.76 8.59 -12.37
C SER A 110 -5.03 10.09 -12.52
N ALA A 111 -4.86 10.88 -11.45
CA ALA A 111 -4.95 12.34 -11.52
C ALA A 111 -3.77 12.96 -12.30
N LEU A 112 -2.67 12.21 -12.42
CA LEU A 112 -1.45 12.59 -13.15
C LEU A 112 -1.38 11.99 -14.56
N ALA A 113 -2.49 11.42 -15.05
CA ALA A 113 -2.58 10.88 -16.42
C ALA A 113 -2.57 11.98 -17.50
N GLN A 114 -2.95 13.22 -17.14
CA GLN A 114 -2.98 14.34 -18.08
C GLN A 114 -1.73 15.24 -17.96
N GLU A 115 -1.17 15.61 -19.10
CA GLU A 115 0.08 16.35 -19.25
C GLU A 115 0.10 17.69 -18.47
N HIS A 116 -1.03 18.40 -18.38
CA HIS A 116 -1.15 19.67 -17.66
C HIS A 116 -0.97 19.52 -16.14
N TYR A 117 -1.35 18.39 -15.55
CA TYR A 117 -1.13 18.10 -14.13
C TYR A 117 0.26 17.49 -13.90
N ALA A 118 0.76 16.70 -14.85
CA ALA A 118 2.14 16.19 -14.87
C ALA A 118 3.19 17.31 -14.92
N ALA A 119 2.90 18.43 -15.60
CA ALA A 119 3.74 19.62 -15.66
C ALA A 119 4.05 20.22 -14.28
N SER A 120 3.15 20.06 -13.30
CA SER A 120 3.38 20.49 -11.91
C SER A 120 4.44 19.63 -11.19
N LEU A 121 4.60 18.38 -11.64
CA LEU A 121 5.56 17.40 -11.13
C LEU A 121 6.93 17.50 -11.82
N SER A 122 6.93 17.58 -13.16
CA SER A 122 8.16 17.50 -13.96
C SER A 122 8.81 18.86 -14.24
N GLY A 123 8.09 19.96 -14.00
CA GLY A 123 8.51 21.30 -14.38
C GLY A 123 8.22 21.61 -15.84
N ALA A 124 7.05 22.19 -16.12
CA ALA A 124 6.80 22.80 -17.41
C ALA A 124 7.63 24.08 -17.62
N PRO A 125 7.95 24.43 -18.88
CA PRO A 125 8.60 25.71 -19.22
C PRO A 125 7.80 26.94 -18.72
N PRO A 126 8.47 28.07 -18.44
CA PRO A 126 7.78 29.29 -18.01
C PRO A 126 6.74 29.75 -19.05
N GLY A 127 5.45 29.81 -18.67
CA GLY A 127 4.36 30.32 -19.54
C GLY A 127 3.07 29.50 -19.56
N TYR A 128 3.01 28.31 -18.97
CA TYR A 128 1.79 27.51 -18.89
C TYR A 128 0.82 28.01 -17.80
N ALA A 129 -0.47 28.13 -18.14
CA ALA A 129 -1.54 28.48 -17.22
C ALA A 129 -1.76 27.33 -16.22
N GLY A 130 -1.16 27.46 -15.02
CA GLY A 130 -1.17 26.43 -13.98
C GLY A 130 -0.09 26.64 -12.91
N SER A 131 0.92 27.47 -13.19
CA SER A 131 2.04 27.76 -12.27
C SER A 131 1.69 28.56 -11.00
N LYS A 132 0.42 28.95 -10.80
CA LYS A 132 -0.01 29.85 -9.71
C LYS A 132 -0.79 29.19 -8.57
N GLU A 133 -1.20 27.94 -8.68
CA GLU A 133 -1.88 27.24 -7.58
C GLU A 133 -0.90 26.31 -6.85
N SER A 134 -0.53 26.70 -5.63
CA SER A 134 0.38 25.97 -4.74
C SER A 134 -0.30 24.77 -4.07
N PHE A 135 -0.93 23.89 -4.85
CA PHE A 135 -1.27 22.55 -4.38
C PHE A 135 -0.17 21.61 -4.85
N THR A 136 0.91 21.51 -4.08
CA THR A 136 1.84 20.40 -4.28
C THR A 136 1.11 19.13 -3.88
N LEU A 137 0.87 18.24 -4.86
CA LEU A 137 0.37 16.87 -4.61
C LEU A 137 1.23 16.11 -3.57
N PHE A 138 2.45 16.59 -3.35
CA PHE A 138 3.44 16.11 -2.42
C PHE A 138 3.33 16.83 -1.08
N ASP A 139 2.91 16.10 -0.05
CA ASP A 139 3.04 16.53 1.33
C ASP A 139 4.49 16.28 1.77
N LYS A 140 5.32 17.33 1.68
CA LYS A 140 6.75 17.27 1.96
C LYS A 140 7.06 16.66 3.33
N ALA A 141 6.29 17.00 4.37
CA ALA A 141 6.52 16.50 5.72
C ALA A 141 6.26 14.99 5.83
N LYS A 142 5.23 14.48 5.14
CA LYS A 142 4.94 13.03 5.11
C LYS A 142 5.92 12.24 4.25
N ILE A 143 6.52 12.88 3.24
CA ILE A 143 7.53 12.26 2.37
C ILE A 143 8.86 12.20 3.08
N GLU A 144 9.40 13.34 3.52
CA GLU A 144 10.73 13.39 4.17
C GLU A 144 10.72 12.69 5.52
N GLY A 145 9.55 12.63 6.17
CA GLY A 145 9.42 12.11 7.52
C GLY A 145 10.17 12.96 8.53
N GLY A 146 10.61 12.33 9.61
CA GLY A 146 11.45 12.94 10.64
C GLY A 146 12.58 12.00 11.06
N PRO A 147 13.43 12.43 12.02
CA PRO A 147 14.61 11.68 12.43
C PRO A 147 14.32 10.26 12.94
N TYR A 148 13.13 10.04 13.50
CA TYR A 148 12.70 8.77 14.09
C TYR A 148 11.52 8.12 13.36
N GLN A 149 10.94 8.82 12.38
CA GLN A 149 9.73 8.39 11.69
C GLN A 149 9.95 8.50 10.19
N PRO A 150 10.17 7.40 9.48
CA PRO A 150 10.39 7.43 8.04
C PRO A 150 9.12 7.87 7.33
N GLY A 151 9.27 8.50 6.16
CA GLY A 151 8.16 8.79 5.27
C GLY A 151 7.51 7.51 4.74
N ILE A 152 6.20 7.52 4.56
CA ILE A 152 5.47 6.48 3.84
C ILE A 152 4.82 7.13 2.64
N VAL A 153 5.25 6.75 1.44
CA VAL A 153 4.74 7.29 0.18
C VAL A 153 4.07 6.18 -0.61
N LEU A 154 2.86 6.45 -1.08
CA LEU A 154 2.07 5.55 -1.90
C LEU A 154 1.75 6.21 -3.25
N PHE A 155 2.35 5.69 -4.33
CA PHE A 155 1.95 5.98 -5.70
C PHE A 155 0.92 4.95 -6.15
N ASP A 156 -0.35 5.33 -6.15
CA ASP A 156 -1.47 4.42 -6.40
C ASP A 156 -1.81 4.38 -7.89
N GLU A 157 -1.98 3.18 -8.45
CA GLU A 157 -2.30 2.93 -9.88
C GLU A 157 -1.27 3.53 -10.84
N VAL A 158 0.03 3.26 -10.59
CA VAL A 158 1.15 3.85 -11.33
C VAL A 158 1.10 3.63 -12.84
N GLU A 159 0.42 2.58 -13.32
CA GLU A 159 0.23 2.32 -14.74
C GLU A 159 -0.62 3.38 -15.47
N LYS A 160 -1.32 4.24 -14.72
CA LYS A 160 -2.17 5.30 -15.26
C LYS A 160 -1.44 6.62 -15.44
N ALA A 161 -0.23 6.75 -14.92
CA ALA A 161 0.55 7.98 -14.98
C ALA A 161 1.01 8.30 -16.41
N ASP A 162 1.20 9.59 -16.69
CA ASP A 162 1.93 10.01 -17.88
C ASP A 162 3.40 9.54 -17.87
N ALA A 163 3.99 9.32 -19.04
CA ALA A 163 5.39 8.88 -19.16
C ALA A 163 6.38 9.87 -18.51
N THR A 164 6.10 11.17 -18.54
CA THR A 164 6.93 12.20 -17.90
C THR A 164 6.92 12.06 -16.37
N VAL A 165 5.79 11.65 -15.80
CA VAL A 165 5.65 11.36 -14.38
C VAL A 165 6.46 10.11 -14.00
N LEU A 166 6.41 9.07 -14.82
CA LEU A 166 7.23 7.87 -14.62
C LEU A 166 8.74 8.17 -14.67
N ARG A 167 9.19 9.06 -15.57
CA ARG A 167 10.58 9.52 -15.62
C ARG A 167 10.99 10.33 -14.39
N ALA A 168 10.10 11.19 -13.88
CA ALA A 168 10.36 11.91 -12.64
C ALA A 168 10.46 10.93 -11.44
N LEU A 169 9.59 9.92 -11.41
CA LEU A 169 9.62 8.88 -10.38
C LEU A 169 10.87 8.01 -10.48
N LEU A 170 11.35 7.70 -11.69
CA LEU A 170 12.63 7.04 -11.90
C LEU A 170 13.77 7.81 -11.22
N HIS A 171 13.83 9.13 -11.45
CA HIS A 171 14.85 9.97 -10.81
C HIS A 171 14.76 9.94 -9.27
N VAL A 172 13.55 9.86 -8.73
CA VAL A 172 13.33 9.71 -7.28
C VAL A 172 13.84 8.37 -6.77
N LEU A 173 13.58 7.27 -7.48
CA LEU A 173 14.07 5.93 -7.11
C LEU A 173 15.60 5.81 -7.21
N ASP A 174 16.22 6.59 -8.10
CA ASP A 174 17.67 6.62 -8.32
C ASP A 174 18.43 7.51 -7.34
N THR A 175 17.92 8.70 -7.09
CA THR A 175 18.67 9.77 -6.37
C THR A 175 18.04 10.20 -5.06
N GLY A 176 16.87 9.64 -4.74
CA GLY A 176 16.10 9.95 -3.54
C GLY A 176 15.60 11.39 -3.52
N GLU A 177 15.47 12.05 -4.67
CA GLU A 177 15.18 13.48 -4.75
C GLU A 177 14.21 13.81 -5.88
N LEU A 178 13.26 14.70 -5.58
CA LEU A 178 12.37 15.30 -6.57
C LEU A 178 12.59 16.81 -6.62
N ARG A 179 12.81 17.34 -7.82
CA ARG A 179 12.87 18.79 -8.07
C ARG A 179 11.52 19.25 -8.58
N LEU A 180 10.90 20.20 -7.88
CA LEU A 180 9.60 20.73 -8.28
C LEU A 180 9.73 21.79 -9.39
N ALA A 181 8.64 22.01 -10.12
CA ALA A 181 8.55 22.92 -11.28
C ALA A 181 9.05 24.35 -11.05
N ASN A 182 8.99 24.86 -9.82
CA ASN A 182 9.49 26.19 -9.48
C ASN A 182 11.03 26.27 -9.39
N GLY A 183 11.75 25.16 -9.57
CA GLY A 183 13.21 25.06 -9.60
C GLY A 183 13.91 25.32 -8.27
N GLN A 184 13.19 25.86 -7.27
CA GLN A 184 13.74 26.25 -5.97
C GLN A 184 13.45 25.23 -4.86
N GLN A 185 12.41 24.41 -5.03
CA GLN A 185 12.02 23.44 -4.02
C GLN A 185 12.40 22.03 -4.42
N LYS A 186 13.06 21.37 -3.48
CA LYS A 186 13.50 19.99 -3.54
C LYS A 186 12.85 19.22 -2.40
N ILE A 187 12.40 18.01 -2.70
CA ILE A 187 11.84 17.07 -1.73
C ILE A 187 12.77 15.86 -1.69
N SER A 188 13.19 15.47 -0.49
CA SER A 188 13.96 14.25 -0.30
C SER A 188 13.06 13.04 0.01
N PHE A 189 13.35 11.92 -0.64
CA PHE A 189 12.73 10.62 -0.44
C PHE A 189 13.70 9.63 0.25
N ARG A 190 14.90 10.07 0.62
CA ARG A 190 15.97 9.20 1.16
C ARG A 190 15.60 8.55 2.48
N ASN A 191 14.74 9.21 3.26
CA ASN A 191 14.19 8.69 4.51
C ASN A 191 12.74 8.17 4.33
N SER A 192 12.41 7.62 3.17
CA SER A 192 11.05 7.19 2.84
C SER A 192 10.99 5.76 2.36
N TYR A 193 9.96 5.04 2.81
CA TYR A 193 9.50 3.83 2.12
C TYR A 193 8.55 4.24 0.99
N ILE A 194 8.85 3.80 -0.22
CA ILE A 194 8.04 4.04 -1.41
C ILE A 194 7.28 2.77 -1.75
N PHE A 195 5.96 2.89 -1.83
CA PHE A 195 5.07 1.85 -2.30
C PHE A 195 4.44 2.30 -3.62
N LEU A 196 4.47 1.43 -4.62
CA LEU A 196 3.77 1.61 -5.88
C LEU A 196 2.67 0.55 -5.96
N THR A 197 1.47 0.90 -6.43
CA THR A 197 0.46 -0.11 -6.71
C THR A 197 0.17 -0.17 -8.20
N SER A 198 -0.06 -1.38 -8.69
CA SER A 198 -0.50 -1.58 -10.06
C SER A 198 -1.54 -2.68 -10.19
N ASN A 199 -2.44 -2.51 -11.17
CA ASN A 199 -3.37 -3.54 -11.60
C ASN A 199 -2.97 -4.22 -12.92
N ILE A 200 -1.76 -3.97 -13.45
CA ILE A 200 -1.26 -4.60 -14.69
C ILE A 200 -1.32 -6.13 -14.61
N GLY A 201 -1.79 -6.76 -15.69
CA GLY A 201 -1.85 -8.22 -15.85
C GLY A 201 -2.83 -8.93 -14.90
N SER A 202 -3.52 -8.19 -14.03
CA SER A 202 -4.32 -8.77 -12.95
C SER A 202 -5.66 -9.35 -13.41
N SER A 203 -6.27 -8.79 -14.45
CA SER A 203 -7.53 -9.27 -15.04
C SER A 203 -7.38 -10.64 -15.71
N GLU A 204 -6.34 -10.78 -16.53
CA GLU A 204 -5.98 -11.98 -17.27
C GLU A 204 -5.54 -13.07 -16.30
N ALA A 205 -4.71 -12.72 -15.32
CA ALA A 205 -4.29 -13.57 -14.22
C ALA A 205 -5.48 -14.14 -13.42
N ALA A 206 -6.42 -13.28 -13.01
CA ALA A 206 -7.61 -13.69 -12.26
C ALA A 206 -8.54 -14.59 -13.10
N ALA A 207 -8.72 -14.29 -14.39
CA ALA A 207 -9.50 -15.13 -15.31
C ALA A 207 -8.87 -16.52 -15.51
N LEU A 208 -7.55 -16.57 -15.66
CA LEU A 208 -6.78 -17.82 -15.77
C LEU A 208 -6.89 -18.65 -14.49
N GLN A 209 -6.80 -18.03 -13.30
CA GLN A 209 -6.89 -18.71 -12.01
C GLN A 209 -8.27 -19.40 -11.84
N ARG A 210 -9.37 -18.76 -12.25
CA ARG A 210 -10.72 -19.37 -12.30
C ARG A 210 -10.82 -20.56 -13.26
N SER A 211 -10.30 -20.40 -14.48
CA SER A 211 -10.33 -21.45 -15.52
C SER A 211 -9.46 -22.65 -15.13
N LYS A 212 -8.33 -22.40 -14.47
CA LYS A 212 -7.47 -23.42 -13.87
C LYS A 212 -8.20 -24.12 -12.71
N ARG A 213 -8.76 -23.46 -11.70
CA ARG A 213 -9.43 -24.15 -10.56
C ARG A 213 -10.49 -25.19 -10.98
N LYS A 214 -11.24 -24.95 -12.07
CA LYS A 214 -12.23 -25.91 -12.63
C LYS A 214 -11.61 -27.11 -13.35
N ARG A 215 -10.51 -26.93 -14.08
CA ARG A 215 -9.83 -28.02 -14.83
C ARG A 215 -8.94 -28.90 -13.95
N TRP A 216 -8.35 -28.34 -12.90
CA TRP A 216 -7.31 -29.01 -12.12
C TRP A 216 -7.91 -30.00 -11.12
N ARG A 217 -9.11 -29.71 -10.59
CA ARG A 217 -9.96 -30.69 -9.87
C ARG A 217 -10.28 -31.94 -10.72
N ARG A 218 -10.11 -31.91 -12.04
CA ARG A 218 -10.39 -33.04 -12.93
C ARG A 218 -9.15 -33.82 -13.39
N LEU A 219 -7.94 -33.23 -13.37
CA LEU A 219 -6.79 -33.75 -14.12
C LEU A 219 -5.47 -33.89 -13.33
N GLY A 220 -5.37 -33.41 -12.09
CA GLY A 220 -4.25 -33.75 -11.18
C GLY A 220 -2.83 -33.28 -11.56
N PHE A 221 -2.63 -32.56 -12.67
CA PHE A 221 -1.31 -32.00 -13.03
C PHE A 221 -0.96 -30.76 -12.16
N ARG A 222 0.24 -30.16 -12.31
CA ARG A 222 0.55 -28.74 -11.96
C ARG A 222 0.99 -27.96 -13.22
N PRO A 223 0.71 -26.65 -13.38
CA PRO A 223 1.08 -25.92 -14.59
C PRO A 223 2.56 -25.55 -14.55
N ALA A 224 3.21 -25.54 -15.71
CA ALA A 224 4.59 -25.10 -15.85
C ALA A 224 4.78 -23.58 -15.62
N VAL A 225 3.71 -22.78 -15.76
CA VAL A 225 3.73 -21.32 -15.59
C VAL A 225 2.69 -20.92 -14.53
N THR A 226 3.15 -20.23 -13.49
CA THR A 226 2.30 -19.71 -12.42
C THR A 226 1.59 -18.44 -12.85
N THR A 227 0.51 -18.09 -12.15
CA THR A 227 -0.19 -16.82 -12.40
C THR A 227 0.72 -15.62 -12.12
N SER A 228 1.58 -15.74 -11.11
CA SER A 228 2.54 -14.71 -10.72
C SER A 228 3.59 -14.44 -11.81
N ASP A 229 4.03 -15.48 -12.53
CA ASP A 229 5.00 -15.33 -13.63
C ASP A 229 4.43 -14.47 -14.78
N LEU A 230 3.16 -14.70 -15.14
CA LEU A 230 2.48 -13.93 -16.19
C LEU A 230 2.26 -12.47 -15.79
N VAL A 231 1.90 -12.23 -14.52
CA VAL A 231 1.78 -10.86 -14.00
C VAL A 231 3.13 -10.16 -14.02
N ARG A 232 4.21 -10.87 -13.64
CA ARG A 232 5.56 -10.32 -13.65
C ARG A 232 6.02 -9.96 -15.06
N GLU A 233 5.79 -10.84 -16.04
CA GLU A 233 6.10 -10.58 -17.45
C GLU A 233 5.35 -9.35 -17.99
N ALA A 234 4.06 -9.21 -17.66
CA ALA A 234 3.27 -8.06 -18.07
C ALA A 234 3.78 -6.74 -17.46
N VAL A 235 4.26 -6.78 -16.21
CA VAL A 235 4.85 -5.63 -15.52
C VAL A 235 6.21 -5.28 -16.11
N GLU A 236 7.09 -6.27 -16.31
CA GLU A 236 8.40 -6.10 -16.96
C GLU A 236 8.26 -5.56 -18.39
N SER A 237 7.16 -5.87 -19.08
CA SER A 237 6.88 -5.36 -20.42
C SER A 237 6.31 -3.94 -20.43
N PHE A 238 5.66 -3.51 -19.34
CA PHE A 238 5.06 -2.17 -19.25
C PHE A 238 6.08 -1.11 -18.84
N PHE A 239 6.91 -1.41 -17.83
CA PHE A 239 7.93 -0.48 -17.35
C PHE A 239 9.19 -0.60 -18.18
N ASP A 240 9.85 0.53 -18.44
CA ASP A 240 11.20 0.50 -19.00
C ASP A 240 12.13 -0.28 -18.06
N PRO A 241 13.09 -1.07 -18.59
CA PRO A 241 14.00 -1.87 -17.77
C PRO A 241 14.75 -1.04 -16.71
N GLU A 242 15.08 0.22 -17.03
CA GLU A 242 15.71 1.15 -16.10
C GLU A 242 14.84 1.41 -14.88
N PHE A 243 13.53 1.62 -15.07
CA PHE A 243 12.58 1.81 -13.98
C PHE A 243 12.41 0.55 -13.14
N PHE A 244 12.22 -0.59 -13.81
CA PHE A 244 11.99 -1.86 -13.12
C PHE A 244 13.17 -2.26 -12.24
N ASN A 245 14.41 -2.05 -12.71
CA ASN A 245 15.64 -2.36 -11.97
C ASN A 245 15.87 -1.49 -10.72
N ARG A 246 15.05 -0.46 -10.50
CA ARG A 246 15.13 0.46 -9.34
C ARG A 246 14.08 0.17 -8.29
N ILE A 247 13.22 -0.79 -8.55
CA ILE A 247 12.27 -1.36 -7.62
C ILE A 247 13.00 -2.45 -6.84
N ASP A 248 13.14 -2.29 -5.52
CA ASP A 248 13.87 -3.26 -4.71
C ASP A 248 13.08 -4.57 -4.56
N GLU A 249 11.75 -4.50 -4.49
CA GLU A 249 10.90 -5.68 -4.38
C GLU A 249 9.60 -5.55 -5.18
N THR A 250 9.30 -6.55 -6.01
CA THR A 250 8.01 -6.65 -6.73
C THR A 250 7.21 -7.83 -6.17
N VAL A 251 5.98 -7.55 -5.75
CA VAL A 251 5.11 -8.53 -5.09
C VAL A 251 3.78 -8.64 -5.82
N VAL A 252 3.40 -9.86 -6.18
CA VAL A 252 2.10 -10.18 -6.77
C VAL A 252 1.12 -10.59 -5.65
N PHE A 253 -0.02 -9.91 -5.61
CA PHE A 253 -1.16 -10.21 -4.74
C PHE A 253 -2.08 -11.19 -5.43
N ASP A 254 -2.52 -12.19 -4.66
CA ASP A 254 -3.48 -13.18 -5.12
C ASP A 254 -4.91 -12.63 -5.08
N ALA A 255 -5.73 -13.04 -6.05
CA ALA A 255 -7.17 -12.90 -5.91
C ALA A 255 -7.63 -13.71 -4.69
N PHE A 256 -8.63 -13.20 -3.97
CA PHE A 256 -9.17 -13.93 -2.81
C PHE A 256 -9.72 -15.29 -3.23
N ASP A 257 -9.36 -16.32 -2.48
CA ASP A 257 -10.07 -17.60 -2.49
C ASP A 257 -11.31 -17.54 -1.59
N ASP A 258 -12.07 -18.63 -1.55
CA ASP A 258 -13.34 -18.66 -0.81
C ASP A 258 -13.13 -18.49 0.70
N ASP A 259 -12.05 -19.07 1.26
CA ASP A 259 -11.68 -18.94 2.69
C ASP A 259 -11.30 -17.49 3.03
N THR A 260 -10.43 -16.89 2.22
CA THR A 260 -10.01 -15.50 2.39
C THR A 260 -11.22 -14.58 2.26
N ALA A 261 -12.11 -14.82 1.29
CA ALA A 261 -13.33 -14.03 1.11
C ALA A 261 -14.27 -14.12 2.33
N GLU A 262 -14.42 -15.29 2.94
CA GLU A 262 -15.21 -15.46 4.17
C GLU A 262 -14.59 -14.67 5.32
N ARG A 263 -13.29 -14.86 5.56
CA ARG A 263 -12.57 -14.18 6.65
C ARG A 263 -12.58 -12.66 6.49
N VAL A 264 -12.42 -12.16 5.26
CA VAL A 264 -12.52 -10.73 4.95
C VAL A 264 -13.94 -10.22 5.18
N THR A 265 -14.97 -10.96 4.75
CA THR A 265 -16.37 -10.58 5.01
C THR A 265 -16.64 -10.46 6.50
N ARG A 266 -16.26 -11.47 7.29
CA ARG A 266 -16.41 -11.46 8.75
C ARG A 266 -15.70 -10.25 9.37
N LYS A 267 -14.46 -9.97 8.99
CA LYS A 267 -13.70 -8.81 9.48
C LYS A 267 -14.42 -7.49 9.17
N GLU A 268 -14.85 -7.29 7.92
CA GLU A 268 -15.52 -6.04 7.50
C GLU A 268 -16.88 -5.84 8.19
N VAL A 269 -17.62 -6.92 8.46
CA VAL A 269 -18.85 -6.90 9.26
C VAL A 269 -18.54 -6.51 10.71
N LEU A 270 -17.51 -7.08 11.33
CA LEU A 270 -17.10 -6.72 12.69
C LEU A 270 -16.61 -5.26 12.77
N ASP A 271 -15.91 -4.78 11.76
CA ASP A 271 -15.49 -3.38 11.65
C ASP A 271 -16.72 -2.44 11.57
N LEU A 272 -17.80 -2.85 10.87
CA LEU A 272 -19.08 -2.14 10.87
C LEU A 272 -19.74 -2.15 12.25
N VAL A 273 -19.82 -3.31 12.91
CA VAL A 273 -20.37 -3.45 14.27
C VAL A 273 -19.63 -2.53 15.24
N GLY A 274 -18.30 -2.49 15.18
CA GLY A 274 -17.48 -1.60 16.01
C GLY A 274 -17.77 -0.11 15.75
N ARG A 275 -17.97 0.29 14.48
CA ARG A 275 -18.37 1.66 14.12
C ARG A 275 -19.75 2.03 14.65
N LEU A 276 -20.71 1.11 14.57
CA LEU A 276 -22.08 1.27 15.09
C LEU A 276 -22.09 1.40 16.61
N LYS A 277 -21.31 0.56 17.31
CA LYS A 277 -21.19 0.59 18.77
C LYS A 277 -20.73 1.95 19.28
N ARG A 278 -19.74 2.58 18.62
CA ARG A 278 -19.27 3.94 18.95
C ARG A 278 -20.35 5.02 18.79
N ARG A 279 -21.45 4.74 18.08
CA ARG A 279 -22.59 5.63 17.89
C ARG A 279 -23.81 5.24 18.72
N GLY A 280 -23.65 4.32 19.68
CA GLY A 280 -24.72 3.82 20.54
C GLY A 280 -25.65 2.82 19.84
N VAL A 281 -25.15 2.08 18.84
CA VAL A 281 -25.92 1.00 18.21
C VAL A 281 -25.19 -0.31 18.45
N GLU A 282 -25.77 -1.17 19.28
CA GLU A 282 -25.28 -2.52 19.51
C GLU A 282 -25.90 -3.43 18.45
N LEU A 283 -25.07 -4.01 17.59
CA LEU A 283 -25.50 -4.90 16.53
C LEU A 283 -24.86 -6.28 16.73
N HIS A 284 -25.70 -7.27 17.00
CA HIS A 284 -25.33 -8.69 16.91
C HIS A 284 -25.67 -9.21 15.51
N VAL A 285 -24.72 -9.90 14.88
CA VAL A 285 -24.87 -10.46 13.53
C VAL A 285 -24.61 -11.96 13.60
N ASP A 286 -25.59 -12.76 13.20
CA ASP A 286 -25.45 -14.22 13.14
C ASP A 286 -24.59 -14.63 11.92
N ASP A 287 -23.97 -15.83 11.98
CA ASP A 287 -23.04 -16.31 10.95
C ASP A 287 -23.73 -16.50 9.57
N ASP A 288 -25.03 -16.77 9.56
CA ASP A 288 -25.83 -16.90 8.34
C ASP A 288 -25.91 -15.58 7.55
N VAL A 289 -25.98 -14.44 8.23
CA VAL A 289 -25.93 -13.11 7.62
C VAL A 289 -24.56 -12.83 7.00
N ILE A 290 -23.47 -13.26 7.66
CA ILE A 290 -22.11 -13.13 7.10
C ILE A 290 -22.02 -13.90 5.79
N GLU A 291 -22.52 -15.13 5.75
CA GLU A 291 -22.53 -15.94 4.53
C GLU A 291 -23.44 -15.36 3.45
N PHE A 292 -24.62 -14.84 3.83
CA PHE A 292 -25.53 -14.15 2.92
C PHE A 292 -24.83 -12.97 2.23
N VAL A 293 -24.17 -12.10 3.00
CA VAL A 293 -23.45 -10.94 2.46
C VAL A 293 -22.29 -11.37 1.57
N ARG A 294 -21.53 -12.40 1.97
CA ARG A 294 -20.43 -12.94 1.16
C ARG A 294 -20.94 -13.43 -0.20
N ARG A 295 -22.03 -14.22 -0.22
CA ARG A 295 -22.62 -14.75 -1.46
C ARG A 295 -23.15 -13.65 -2.38
N SER A 296 -23.70 -12.59 -1.82
CA SER A 296 -24.23 -11.45 -2.59
C SER A 296 -23.14 -10.52 -3.11
N GLY A 297 -22.01 -10.39 -2.39
CA GLY A 297 -20.99 -9.38 -2.67
C GLY A 297 -19.66 -9.88 -3.21
N PHE A 298 -19.35 -11.16 -3.10
CA PHE A 298 -18.03 -11.66 -3.46
C PHE A 298 -17.88 -11.76 -4.98
N ASP A 299 -17.07 -10.86 -5.54
CA ASP A 299 -16.53 -10.98 -6.88
C ASP A 299 -15.00 -11.02 -6.81
N PRO A 300 -14.36 -12.14 -7.21
CA PRO A 300 -12.91 -12.23 -7.32
C PRO A 300 -12.24 -11.14 -8.16
N VAL A 301 -12.95 -10.49 -9.08
CA VAL A 301 -12.43 -9.35 -9.86
C VAL A 301 -12.30 -8.10 -8.99
N TYR A 302 -13.27 -7.86 -8.10
CA TYR A 302 -13.35 -6.65 -7.28
C TYR A 302 -12.88 -6.85 -5.82
N GLY A 303 -12.59 -8.09 -5.43
CA GLY A 303 -12.09 -8.45 -4.10
C GLY A 303 -12.97 -7.88 -2.97
N ALA A 304 -12.34 -7.27 -1.97
CA ALA A 304 -13.02 -6.65 -0.83
C ALA A 304 -13.95 -5.50 -1.23
N ARG A 305 -13.76 -4.85 -2.40
CA ARG A 305 -14.63 -3.74 -2.83
C ARG A 305 -16.06 -4.23 -3.08
N GLY A 306 -16.23 -5.41 -3.68
CA GLY A 306 -17.53 -6.05 -3.87
C GLY A 306 -18.19 -6.38 -2.53
N LEU A 307 -17.42 -6.97 -1.61
CA LEU A 307 -17.89 -7.29 -0.26
C LEU A 307 -18.35 -6.04 0.51
N ARG A 308 -17.56 -4.96 0.51
CA ARG A 308 -17.93 -3.69 1.16
C ARG A 308 -19.21 -3.10 0.59
N ARG A 309 -19.42 -3.23 -0.73
CA ARG A 309 -20.66 -2.79 -1.37
C ARG A 309 -21.85 -3.62 -0.86
N ALA A 310 -21.74 -4.95 -0.82
CA ALA A 310 -22.79 -5.80 -0.29
C ALA A 310 -23.05 -5.56 1.20
N ILE A 311 -22.01 -5.41 2.03
CA ILE A 311 -22.19 -5.03 3.45
C ILE A 311 -22.96 -3.72 3.58
N ARG A 312 -22.67 -2.73 2.71
CA ARG A 312 -23.39 -1.46 2.71
C ARG A 312 -24.87 -1.66 2.36
N THR A 313 -25.18 -2.30 1.24
CA THR A 313 -26.56 -2.43 0.74
C THR A 313 -27.38 -3.45 1.51
N GLU A 314 -26.80 -4.61 1.80
CA GLU A 314 -27.50 -5.75 2.40
C GLU A 314 -27.58 -5.70 3.91
N LEU A 315 -26.67 -4.99 4.61
CA LEU A 315 -26.64 -4.95 6.07
C LEU A 315 -26.73 -3.52 6.63
N ALA A 316 -25.83 -2.62 6.23
CA ALA A 316 -25.75 -1.29 6.83
C ALA A 316 -27.00 -0.44 6.52
N GLU A 317 -27.54 -0.51 5.30
CA GLU A 317 -28.75 0.19 4.91
C GLU A 317 -30.00 -0.29 5.69
N PRO A 318 -30.31 -1.60 5.78
CA PRO A 318 -31.38 -2.11 6.65
C PRO A 318 -31.21 -1.72 8.12
N VAL A 319 -29.98 -1.80 8.66
CA VAL A 319 -29.68 -1.37 10.03
C VAL A 319 -29.98 0.11 10.21
N ALA A 320 -29.52 0.97 9.29
CA ALA A 320 -29.77 2.40 9.35
C ALA A 320 -31.27 2.72 9.36
N ARG A 321 -32.05 2.08 8.48
CA ARG A 321 -33.52 2.24 8.46
C ARG A 321 -34.15 1.83 9.78
N THR A 322 -33.78 0.66 10.30
CA THR A 322 -34.34 0.13 11.56
C THR A 322 -33.99 1.03 12.75
N VAL A 323 -32.75 1.52 12.83
CA VAL A 323 -32.34 2.49 13.86
C VAL A 323 -33.15 3.78 13.74
N LEU A 324 -33.29 4.36 12.54
CA LEU A 324 -34.02 5.62 12.37
C LEU A 324 -35.49 5.52 12.76
N THR A 325 -36.15 4.38 12.49
CA THR A 325 -37.55 4.16 12.87
C THR A 325 -37.73 3.95 14.39
N ASN A 326 -36.76 3.33 15.06
CA ASN A 326 -36.87 2.95 16.48
C ASN A 326 -36.14 3.90 17.44
N ARG A 327 -35.31 4.82 16.94
CA ARG A 327 -34.55 5.76 17.78
C ARG A 327 -35.41 6.97 18.14
N SER A 328 -36.28 6.80 19.12
CA SER A 328 -37.13 7.87 19.67
C SER A 328 -36.46 8.63 20.83
N SER A 329 -35.26 8.24 21.27
CA SER A 329 -34.55 8.77 22.44
C SER A 329 -33.02 8.62 22.27
N PRO A 330 -32.16 9.39 22.98
CA PRO A 330 -30.70 9.23 22.96
C PRO A 330 -30.17 7.89 23.51
N ARG A 331 -31.04 6.94 23.87
CA ARG A 331 -30.65 5.63 24.39
C ARG A 331 -29.94 4.79 23.31
N PRO A 332 -28.99 3.94 23.73
CA PRO A 332 -28.44 2.93 22.84
C PRO A 332 -29.54 2.01 22.28
N VAL A 333 -29.43 1.64 21.00
CA VAL A 333 -30.36 0.70 20.35
C VAL A 333 -29.65 -0.62 20.17
N ALA A 334 -30.23 -1.71 20.66
CA ALA A 334 -29.74 -3.07 20.45
C ALA A 334 -30.51 -3.74 19.32
N LEU A 335 -29.78 -4.31 18.36
CA LEU A 335 -30.32 -4.99 17.18
C LEU A 335 -29.68 -6.36 17.04
N LYS A 336 -30.48 -7.34 16.60
CA LYS A 336 -29.99 -8.64 16.14
C LYS A 336 -30.33 -8.84 14.66
N ALA A 337 -29.31 -9.13 13.86
CA ALA A 337 -29.39 -9.49 12.44
C ALA A 337 -29.29 -11.00 12.27
N HIS A 338 -30.28 -11.61 11.61
CA HIS A 338 -30.36 -13.04 11.31
C HIS A 338 -31.14 -13.27 10.00
N LEU A 339 -31.04 -14.45 9.39
CA LEU A 339 -31.86 -14.80 8.21
C LEU A 339 -33.14 -15.54 8.60
N VAL A 340 -34.25 -15.17 7.95
CA VAL A 340 -35.50 -15.93 7.94
C VAL A 340 -35.90 -16.15 6.49
N GLU A 341 -36.06 -17.42 6.09
CA GLU A 341 -36.38 -17.81 4.70
C GLU A 341 -35.45 -17.17 3.65
N GLY A 342 -34.16 -17.02 4.00
CA GLY A 342 -33.14 -16.43 3.12
C GLY A 342 -33.19 -14.90 3.00
N LYS A 343 -34.00 -14.22 3.82
CA LYS A 343 -34.06 -12.76 3.88
C LYS A 343 -33.50 -12.24 5.21
N LEU A 344 -32.78 -11.13 5.15
CA LEU A 344 -32.30 -10.45 6.36
C LEU A 344 -33.48 -9.92 7.17
N VAL A 345 -33.53 -10.30 8.45
CA VAL A 345 -34.44 -9.76 9.44
C VAL A 345 -33.64 -9.10 10.56
N LEU A 346 -34.10 -7.91 10.96
CA LEU A 346 -33.56 -7.16 12.07
C LEU A 346 -34.58 -7.11 13.20
N THR A 347 -34.22 -7.62 14.37
CA THR A 347 -35.05 -7.52 15.57
C THR A 347 -34.44 -6.53 16.55
N VAL A 348 -35.27 -5.63 17.07
CA VAL A 348 -34.89 -4.74 18.17
C VAL A 348 -34.95 -5.55 19.47
N SER A 349 -33.89 -5.45 20.27
CA SER A 349 -33.82 -6.06 21.61
C SER A 349 -34.13 -5.06 22.70
#